data_AF-A0A2J7ZQU2-F1
#
_entry.id   AF-A0A2J7ZQU2-F1
#
_cell.length_a   1.000
_cell.length_b   1.000
_cell.length_c   1.000
_cell.angle_alpha   90.00
_cell.angle_beta   90.00
_cell.angle_gamma   90.00
#
_symmetry.space_group_name_H-M   'P 1'
#
loop_
_entity.id
_entity.type
_entity.pdbx_description
1 polymer ?
#
loop_
_entity_poly.entity_id
_entity_poly.type
_entity_poly.pdbx_seq_one_letter_code
_entity_poly.pdbx_strand_id
1 'polypeptide(L)' 'MAEEDIKTGKRLLEEDWIRSNPEWVKELELMLASKVKAEIQALSSFGFQYLSQVYLPLKLQEGDWI' A
#
# COMPACT_ATOMS: atom_id res chain seq x y z
N MET A 1 -3.36 -12.27 3.94
CA MET A 1 -1.97 -12.20 3.44
C MET A 1 -1.35 -13.58 3.60
N ALA A 2 -0.68 -14.09 2.56
CA ALA A 2 -0.03 -15.39 2.57
C ALA A 2 1.38 -15.31 3.20
N GLU A 3 1.97 -16.46 3.52
CA GLU A 3 3.33 -16.52 4.07
C GLU A 3 4.39 -15.95 3.10
N GLU A 4 4.19 -16.16 1.81
CA GLU A 4 5.03 -15.62 0.73
C GLU A 4 5.05 -14.09 0.71
N ASP A 5 3.89 -13.46 0.94
CA ASP A 5 3.77 -12.00 1.01
C ASP A 5 4.60 -11.44 2.20
N ILE A 6 4.58 -12.14 3.35
CA ILE A 6 5.37 -11.76 4.54
C ILE A 6 6.86 -11.86 4.25
N LYS A 7 7.30 -12.95 3.62
CA LYS A 7 8.71 -13.14 3.25
C LYS A 7 9.16 -12.05 2.28
N THR A 8 8.33 -11.72 1.30
CA THR A 8 8.58 -10.64 0.34
C THR A 8 8.69 -9.28 1.03
N GLY A 9 7.76 -8.94 1.92
CA GLY A 9 7.79 -7.67 2.66
C GLY A 9 9.03 -7.52 3.54
N LYS A 10 9.46 -8.60 4.21
CA LYS A 10 10.71 -8.60 4.99
C LYS A 10 11.95 -8.39 4.12
N ARG A 11 12.01 -9.05 2.97
CA ARG A 11 13.11 -8.85 2.00
C ARG A 11 13.13 -7.42 1.47
N LEU A 12 11.98 -6.82 1.16
CA LEU A 12 11.91 -5.43 0.71
C LEU A 12 12.47 -4.46 1.76
N LEU A 13 12.21 -4.69 3.06
CA LEU A 13 12.81 -3.88 4.13
C LEU A 13 14.33 -4.00 4.23
N GLU A 14 14.95 -4.97 3.57
CA GLU A 14 16.41 -5.12 3.50
C GLU A 14 17.04 -4.35 2.34
N GLU A 15 16.25 -3.95 1.36
CA GLU A 15 16.71 -3.25 0.16
C GLU A 15 17.12 -1.80 0.45
N ASP A 16 18.29 -1.38 -0.04
CA ASP A 16 18.83 -0.04 0.24
C ASP A 16 17.94 1.10 -0.26
N TRP A 17 17.24 0.90 -1.37
CA TRP A 17 16.32 1.88 -1.96
C TRP A 17 14.98 1.98 -1.22
N ILE A 18 14.60 0.96 -0.46
CA ILE A 18 13.47 1.02 0.48
C ILE A 18 13.93 1.75 1.74
N ARG A 19 15.07 1.33 2.30
CA ARG A 19 15.64 1.90 3.52
C ARG A 19 15.97 3.38 3.40
N SER A 20 16.27 3.87 2.20
CA SER A 20 16.50 5.28 1.93
C SER A 20 15.22 6.13 1.94
N ASN A 21 14.02 5.52 1.88
CA ASN A 21 12.73 6.19 1.96
C ASN A 21 11.98 5.79 3.25
N PRO A 22 12.01 6.63 4.31
CA PRO A 22 11.37 6.32 5.59
C PRO A 22 9.84 6.08 5.49
N GLU A 23 9.16 6.72 4.55
CA GLU A 23 7.72 6.54 4.34
C GLU A 23 7.43 5.13 3.79
N TRP A 24 8.26 4.63 2.86
CA TRP A 24 8.13 3.26 2.32
C TRP A 24 8.38 2.20 3.39
N VAL A 25 9.38 2.42 4.25
CA VAL A 25 9.65 1.54 5.40
C VAL A 25 8.44 1.46 6.33
N LYS A 26 7.89 2.62 6.71
CA LYS A 26 6.75 2.73 7.61
C LYS A 26 5.51 1.99 7.07
N GLU A 27 5.16 2.16 5.80
CA GLU A 27 4.01 1.48 5.20
C GLU A 27 4.22 -0.05 5.09
N LEU A 28 5.44 -0.50 4.77
CA LEU A 28 5.78 -1.93 4.77
C LEU A 28 5.72 -2.55 6.17
N GLU A 29 6.22 -1.86 7.19
CA GLU A 29 6.10 -2.29 8.58
C GLU A 29 4.65 -2.38 9.04
N LEU A 30 3.82 -1.41 8.66
CA LEU A 30 2.37 -1.42 8.93
C LEU A 30 1.67 -2.61 8.26
N MET A 31 2.02 -2.90 6.99
CA MET A 31 1.50 -4.07 6.28
C MET A 31 1.88 -5.38 6.99
N LEU A 32 3.14 -5.52 7.40
CA LEU A 32 3.65 -6.71 8.10
C LEU A 32 3.03 -6.88 9.49
N ALA A 33 2.78 -5.78 10.21
CA ALA A 33 2.18 -5.78 11.53
C ALA A 33 0.68 -6.12 11.48
N SER A 34 -0.08 -5.48 10.59
CA SER A 34 -1.52 -5.71 10.43
C SER A 34 -1.82 -7.08 9.81
N LYS A 35 -0.89 -7.58 9.00
CA LYS A 35 -1.03 -8.78 8.17
C LYS A 35 -2.18 -8.73 7.17
N VAL A 36 -2.58 -7.53 6.79
CA VAL A 36 -3.67 -7.27 5.85
C VAL A 36 -3.10 -6.81 4.52
N LYS A 37 -3.73 -7.26 3.43
CA LYS A 37 -3.54 -6.71 2.08
C LYS A 37 -4.91 -6.50 1.44
N ALA A 38 -5.03 -5.51 0.58
CA ALA A 38 -6.24 -5.20 -0.15
C ALA A 38 -5.97 -5.16 -1.66
N GLU A 39 -6.88 -5.75 -2.42
CA GLU A 39 -6.87 -5.67 -3.88
C GLU A 39 -7.45 -4.32 -4.32
N ILE A 40 -6.94 -3.73 -5.40
CA ILE A 40 -7.50 -2.48 -5.94
C ILE A 40 -8.99 -2.62 -6.30
N GLN A 41 -9.41 -3.82 -6.71
CA GLN A 41 -10.81 -4.14 -7.01
C GLN A 41 -11.74 -4.09 -5.79
N ALA A 42 -11.19 -4.15 -4.57
CA ALA A 42 -11.97 -3.99 -3.34
C ALA A 42 -12.60 -2.59 -3.27
N LEU A 43 -12.00 -1.58 -3.92
CA LEU A 43 -12.56 -0.22 -4.01
C LEU A 43 -13.89 -0.19 -4.77
N SER A 44 -14.14 -1.15 -5.66
CA SER A 44 -15.41 -1.29 -6.38
C SER A 44 -16.58 -1.62 -5.47
N SER A 45 -16.33 -2.08 -4.23
CA SER A 45 -17.37 -2.27 -3.21
C SER A 45 -18.04 -0.96 -2.77
N PHE A 46 -17.34 0.17 -2.92
CA PHE A 46 -17.88 1.52 -2.69
C PHE A 46 -18.61 2.10 -3.92
N GLY A 47 -18.67 1.33 -5.03
CA GLY A 47 -19.27 1.72 -6.30
C GLY A 47 -18.30 1.54 -7.47
N PHE A 48 -18.83 1.15 -8.64
CA PHE A 48 -18.03 0.86 -9.83
C PHE A 48 -17.11 2.02 -10.26
N GLN A 49 -17.54 3.27 -10.04
CA GLN A 49 -16.78 4.47 -10.41
C GLN A 49 -15.97 5.07 -9.24
N TYR A 50 -15.96 4.45 -8.06
CA TYR A 50 -15.32 5.03 -6.87
C TYR A 50 -13.83 5.29 -7.06
N LEU A 51 -13.12 4.35 -7.68
CA LEU A 51 -11.68 4.48 -7.94
C LEU A 51 -11.36 5.74 -8.77
N SER A 52 -12.09 5.96 -9.87
CA SER A 52 -11.80 7.04 -10.82
C SER A 52 -12.41 8.39 -10.44
N GLN A 53 -13.55 8.40 -9.76
CA GLN A 53 -14.28 9.63 -9.44
C GLN A 53 -14.01 10.15 -8.02
N VAL A 54 -13.49 9.31 -7.12
CA VAL A 54 -13.28 9.69 -5.71
C VAL A 54 -11.84 9.41 -5.26
N TYR A 55 -11.42 8.15 -5.28
CA TYR A 55 -10.14 7.75 -4.66
C TYR A 55 -8.93 8.42 -5.32
N LEU A 56 -8.78 8.30 -6.65
CA LEU A 56 -7.65 8.89 -7.37
C LEU A 56 -7.65 10.42 -7.35
N PRO A 57 -8.78 11.12 -7.65
CA PRO A 57 -8.81 12.58 -7.55
C PRO A 57 -8.42 13.11 -6.17
N LEU A 58 -8.90 12.46 -5.09
CA LEU A 58 -8.57 12.85 -3.72
C LEU A 58 -7.08 12.67 -3.42
N LYS A 59 -6.54 11.46 -3.67
CA LYS A 59 -5.11 11.15 -3.50
C LYS A 59 -4.21 12.16 -4.22
N LEU A 60 -4.56 12.54 -5.44
CA LEU A 60 -3.81 13.51 -6.24
C LEU A 60 -3.92 14.95 -5.70
N GLN A 61 -5.12 15.36 -5.29
CA GLN A 61 -5.34 16.69 -4.74
C GLN A 61 -4.61 16.88 -3.41
N GLU A 62 -4.56 15.84 -2.59
CA GLU A 62 -3.96 15.90 -1.25
C GLU A 62 -2.44 15.70 -1.24
N GLY A 63 -1.84 15.26 -2.35
CA GLY A 63 -0.41 14.95 -2.33
C GLY A 63 -0.08 13.60 -1.69
N ASP A 64 -1.08 12.74 -1.47
CA ASP A 64 -1.00 11.57 -0.59
C ASP A 64 -0.43 10.33 -1.32
N TRP A 65 0.78 10.48 -1.82
CA TRP A 65 1.62 9.42 -2.39
C TRP A 65 3.04 9.51 -1.80
N ILE A 66 3.74 8.39 -1.78
CA ILE A 66 5.07 8.23 -1.18
C ILE A 66 6.07 7.65 -2.17
#